data_AF-A0A133UIB6-F1
#
_entry.id   AF-A0A133UIB6-F1
#
_cell.length_a   1.000
_cell.length_b   1.000
_cell.length_c   1.000
_cell.angle_alpha   90.00
_cell.angle_beta   90.00
_cell.angle_gamma   90.00
#
_symmetry.space_group_name_H-M   'P 1'
#
loop_
_entity.id
_entity.type
_entity.pdbx_description
1 polymer ?
#
loop_
_entity_poly.entity_id
_entity_poly.type
_entity_poly.pdbx_seq_one_letter_code
_entity_poly.pdbx_strand_id
1 'polypeptide(L)'
;MTDEVVCAVPGCDNELTEEERKEKKAVCSSCELAEMHLCGICGKQISPSRIRGGATLCKECEMNQPDLQSDESEFAEYVPESYMTY
;
A
#
# COMPACT_ATOMS: atom_id res chain seq x y z
N MET A 1 -11.49 28.18 -6.38
CA MET A 1 -11.03 26.81 -6.69
C MET A 1 -11.85 25.88 -5.83
N THR A 2 -12.92 25.31 -6.39
CA THR A 2 -13.63 24.19 -5.79
C THR A 2 -12.65 23.03 -5.83
N ASP A 3 -11.94 22.81 -4.73
CA ASP A 3 -11.09 21.64 -4.56
C ASP A 3 -12.07 20.47 -4.42
N GLU A 4 -12.48 19.91 -5.55
CA GLU A 4 -13.32 18.73 -5.68
C GLU A 4 -12.56 17.59 -5.01
N VAL A 5 -12.94 17.24 -3.78
CA VAL A 5 -12.24 16.19 -3.04
C VAL A 5 -12.80 14.88 -3.53
N VAL A 6 -12.17 14.35 -4.57
CA VAL A 6 -12.45 13.00 -5.06
C VAL A 6 -11.92 11.99 -4.04
N CYS A 7 -12.61 10.86 -3.94
CA CYS A 7 -12.19 9.70 -3.16
C CYS A 7 -10.71 9.38 -3.42
N ALA A 8 -9.97 9.07 -2.36
CA ALA A 8 -8.55 8.72 -2.49
C ALA A 8 -8.31 7.38 -3.18
N VAL A 9 -9.35 6.54 -3.35
CA VAL A 9 -9.20 5.19 -3.92
C VAL A 9 -8.93 5.28 -5.42
N PRO A 10 -7.82 4.71 -5.92
CA PRO A 10 -7.52 4.71 -7.35
C PRO A 10 -8.62 3.98 -8.12
N GLY A 11 -9.19 4.65 -9.12
CA GLY A 11 -10.32 4.13 -9.91
C GLY A 11 -11.70 4.40 -9.29
N CYS A 12 -11.79 5.17 -8.21
CA CYS A 12 -13.05 5.67 -7.67
C CYS A 12 -13.18 7.17 -7.94
N ASP A 13 -13.99 7.53 -8.94
CA ASP A 13 -14.28 8.93 -9.28
C ASP A 13 -15.42 9.54 -8.44
N ASN A 14 -15.81 8.87 -7.35
CA ASN A 14 -16.85 9.40 -6.47
C ASN A 14 -16.34 10.61 -5.68
N GLU A 15 -17.13 11.66 -5.68
CA GLU A 15 -16.89 12.86 -4.89
C GLU A 15 -17.20 12.61 -3.41
N LEU A 16 -16.38 13.18 -2.53
CA LEU A 16 -16.67 13.23 -1.11
C LEU A 16 -17.73 14.30 -0.85
N THR A 17 -18.73 13.94 -0.06
CA THR A 17 -19.71 14.89 0.45
C THR A 17 -19.06 15.91 1.38
N GLU A 18 -19.73 17.05 1.60
CA GLU A 18 -19.23 18.09 2.51
C GLU A 18 -19.02 17.57 3.94
N GLU A 19 -19.85 16.65 4.40
CA GLU A 19 -19.71 16.01 5.71
C GLU A 19 -18.46 15.16 5.78
N GLU A 20 -18.23 14.28 4.80
CA GLU A 20 -17.03 13.45 4.72
C GLU A 20 -15.75 14.30 4.65
N ARG A 21 -15.79 15.42 3.92
CA ARG A 21 -14.69 16.38 3.86
C ARG A 21 -14.45 17.06 5.21
N LYS A 22 -15.51 17.44 5.91
CA LYS A 22 -15.44 18.08 7.23
C LYS A 22 -14.90 17.13 8.30
N GLU A 23 -15.26 15.85 8.20
CA GLU A 23 -14.73 14.77 9.04
C GLU A 23 -13.34 14.29 8.63
N LYS A 24 -12.75 14.87 7.57
CA LYS A 24 -11.46 14.47 6.99
C LYS A 24 -11.41 12.99 6.60
N LYS A 25 -12.55 12.43 6.16
CA LYS A 25 -12.58 11.09 5.60
C LYS A 25 -11.74 11.03 4.33
N ALA A 26 -11.02 9.93 4.19
CA ALA A 26 -10.11 9.71 3.08
C ALA A 26 -10.82 9.16 1.84
N VAL A 27 -11.94 8.47 2.04
CA VAL A 27 -12.65 7.72 1.01
C VAL A 27 -14.14 8.00 1.09
N CYS A 28 -14.85 7.87 -0.03
CA CYS A 28 -16.30 7.99 -0.07
C CYS A 28 -16.97 6.85 0.69
N SER A 29 -18.23 7.03 1.06
CA SER A 29 -19.03 6.08 1.83
C SER A 29 -19.03 4.66 1.23
N SER A 30 -19.00 4.51 -0.10
CA SER A 30 -18.90 3.17 -0.75
C SER A 30 -17.57 2.48 -0.49
N CYS A 31 -16.47 3.22 -0.57
CA CYS A 31 -15.13 2.72 -0.27
C CYS A 31 -14.91 2.55 1.24
N GLU A 32 -15.63 3.32 2.06
CA GLU A 32 -15.67 3.16 3.51
C GLU A 32 -16.33 1.83 3.89
N LEU A 33 -17.47 1.50 3.27
CA LEU A 33 -18.15 0.22 3.43
C LEU A 33 -17.31 -0.97 2.97
N ALA A 34 -16.46 -0.77 1.96
CA ALA A 34 -15.49 -1.77 1.50
C ALA A 34 -14.18 -1.78 2.32
N GLU A 35 -14.12 -1.03 3.43
CA GLU A 35 -12.97 -0.95 4.35
C GLU A 35 -11.66 -0.51 3.69
N MET A 36 -11.72 0.16 2.51
CA MET A 36 -10.56 0.60 1.72
C MET A 36 -9.72 1.69 2.41
N HIS A 37 -10.24 2.25 3.50
CA HIS A 37 -9.57 3.23 4.36
C HIS A 37 -8.83 2.60 5.54
N LEU A 38 -8.98 1.28 5.75
CA LEU A 38 -8.36 0.55 6.84
C LEU A 38 -7.20 -0.29 6.34
N CYS A 39 -6.20 -0.44 7.19
CA CYS A 39 -5.07 -1.33 6.96
C CYS A 39 -5.55 -2.78 7.04
N GLY A 40 -5.33 -3.55 5.97
CA GLY A 40 -5.71 -4.97 5.93
C GLY A 40 -5.02 -5.86 6.97
N ILE A 41 -3.98 -5.36 7.66
CA ILE A 41 -3.22 -6.12 8.68
C ILE A 41 -3.66 -5.74 10.10
N CYS A 42 -3.68 -4.45 10.42
CA CYS A 42 -3.91 -3.99 11.80
C CYS A 42 -5.27 -3.29 12.01
N GLY A 43 -6.06 -3.13 10.95
CA GLY A 43 -7.35 -2.42 11.00
C GLY A 43 -7.25 -0.93 11.30
N LYS A 44 -6.04 -0.35 11.36
CA LYS A 44 -5.86 1.09 11.58
C LYS A 44 -6.17 1.89 10.31
N GLN A 45 -6.66 3.10 10.48
CA GLN A 45 -6.94 4.01 9.37
C GLN A 45 -5.65 4.36 8.59
N ILE A 46 -5.69 4.22 7.27
CA ILE A 46 -4.61 4.60 6.36
C ILE A 46 -4.77 6.07 6.01
N SER A 47 -3.65 6.80 5.92
CA SER A 47 -3.67 8.20 5.53
C SER A 47 -4.14 8.39 4.07
N PRO A 48 -4.94 9.43 3.76
CA PRO A 48 -5.47 9.67 2.41
C PRO A 48 -4.37 9.80 1.35
N SER A 49 -3.23 10.43 1.67
CA SER A 49 -2.09 10.55 0.74
C SER A 49 -1.52 9.19 0.33
N ARG A 50 -1.64 8.18 1.19
CA ARG A 50 -1.19 6.81 0.91
C ARG A 50 -2.21 6.03 0.08
N ILE A 51 -3.49 6.17 0.40
CA ILE A 51 -4.57 5.56 -0.38
C ILE A 51 -4.55 6.11 -1.82
N ARG A 52 -4.31 7.43 -2.00
CA ARG A 52 -4.09 8.04 -3.33
C ARG A 52 -2.88 7.45 -4.09
N GLY A 53 -1.89 6.97 -3.36
CA GLY A 53 -0.75 6.25 -3.93
C GLY A 53 -1.00 4.77 -4.21
N GLY A 54 -2.22 4.28 -3.96
CA GLY A 54 -2.61 2.87 -4.12
C GLY A 54 -2.15 1.96 -2.97
N ALA A 55 -1.73 2.53 -1.84
CA ALA A 55 -1.30 1.71 -0.69
C ALA A 55 -2.50 1.13 0.05
N THR A 56 -2.43 -0.18 0.32
CA THR A 56 -3.45 -0.95 1.07
C THR A 56 -3.07 -1.20 2.53
N LEU A 57 -1.85 -0.79 2.93
CA LEU A 57 -1.31 -0.98 4.27
C LEU A 57 -0.97 0.37 4.91
N CYS A 58 -1.08 0.43 6.24
CA CYS A 58 -0.56 1.57 6.99
C CYS A 58 0.98 1.57 6.98
N LYS A 59 1.57 2.74 7.27
CA LYS A 59 3.03 2.92 7.26
C LYS A 59 3.77 1.95 8.17
N GLU A 60 3.20 1.63 9.32
CA GLU A 60 3.80 0.69 10.26
C GLU A 60 3.82 -0.74 9.68
N CYS A 61 2.71 -1.21 9.13
CA CYS A 61 2.61 -2.56 8.58
C CYS A 61 3.37 -2.73 7.27
N GLU A 62 3.47 -1.68 6.45
CA GLU A 62 4.29 -1.67 5.24
C GLU A 62 5.79 -1.72 5.57
N MET A 63 6.24 -0.96 6.57
CA MET A 63 7.64 -0.95 7.01
C MET A 63 8.03 -2.22 7.79
N ASN A 64 7.03 -2.89 8.38
CA ASN A 64 7.23 -4.05 9.22
C ASN A 64 6.79 -5.34 8.51
N GLN A 65 7.00 -5.44 7.20
CA GLN A 65 6.86 -6.71 6.48
C GLN A 65 7.97 -7.65 6.99
N PRO A 66 7.63 -8.74 7.72
CA PRO A 66 8.64 -9.60 8.32
C PRO A 66 9.40 -10.48 7.30
N ASP A 67 9.19 -10.32 5.99
CA ASP A 67 9.66 -11.30 4.99
C ASP A 67 10.13 -10.67 3.67
N LEU A 68 10.90 -9.59 3.78
CA LEU A 68 11.97 -9.33 2.82
C LEU A 68 13.23 -9.05 3.63
N GLN A 69 13.67 -10.05 4.41
CA GLN A 69 15.10 -10.28 4.45
C GLN A 69 15.50 -10.49 2.99
N SER A 70 16.11 -9.46 2.40
CA SER A 70 17.01 -9.68 1.30
C SER A 70 17.95 -10.78 1.75
N ASP A 71 17.73 -12.00 1.26
CA ASP A 71 18.77 -13.00 1.19
C ASP A 71 19.75 -12.52 0.10
N GLU A 72 20.43 -11.44 0.44
CA GLU A 72 21.61 -10.99 -0.27
C GLU A 72 22.69 -12.00 0.05
N SER A 73 23.00 -12.83 -0.95
CA SER A 73 24.18 -13.69 -1.03
C SER A 73 24.06 -15.13 -0.50
N GLU A 74 23.22 -15.94 -1.14
CA GLU A 74 23.66 -17.27 -1.57
C GLU A 74 23.97 -17.26 -3.08
N PHE A 75 24.96 -16.45 -3.50
CA PHE A 75 25.66 -16.72 -4.75
C PHE A 75 26.52 -17.96 -4.50
N ALA A 76 25.91 -19.13 -4.59
CA ALA A 76 26.62 -20.38 -4.71
C ALA A 76 27.53 -20.26 -5.93
N GLU A 77 28.81 -19.94 -5.70
CA GLU A 77 29.88 -20.20 -6.66
C GLU A 77 29.98 -21.71 -6.85
N TYR A 78 29.09 -22.25 -7.68
CA TYR A 78 29.27 -23.57 -8.25
C TYR A 78 30.48 -23.47 -9.17
N VAL A 79 31.66 -23.81 -8.65
CA VAL A 79 32.84 -24.09 -9.46
C VAL A 79 32.60 -25.45 -10.10
N PRO A 80 32.26 -25.57 -11.39
CA PRO A 80 32.24 -26.87 -12.01
C PRO A 80 33.68 -27.39 -12.05
N GLU A 81 33.96 -28.47 -11.31
CA GLU A 81 35.16 -29.31 -11.43
C GLU A 81 35.20 -30.00 -12.81
N SER A 82 35.30 -29.23 -13.89
CA SER A 82 35.34 -29.74 -15.26
C SER A 82 36.30 -29.01 -16.17
N TYR A 83 37.34 -28.37 -15.63
CA TYR A 83 38.56 -28.18 -16.44
C TYR A 83 39.41 -29.46 -16.34
N MET A 84 38.99 -30.41 -17.18
CA MET A 84 39.76 -31.58 -17.59
C MET A 84 41.20 -31.21 -17.96
N THR A 85 42.12 -32.01 -17.41
CA THR A 85 43.06 -32.84 -18.19
C THR A 85 43.76 -32.17 -19.37
N TYR A 86 45.04 -31.83 -19.20
CA TYR A 86 46.07 -31.99 -20.23
C TYR A 86 47.33 -32.58 -19.60
#